data_AF-T1BEA7-F1
#
_entry.id   AF-T1BEA7-F1
#
_cell.length_a   1.000
_cell.length_b   1.000
_cell.length_c   1.000
_cell.angle_alpha   90.00
_cell.angle_beta   90.00
_cell.angle_gamma   90.00
#
_symmetry.space_group_name_H-M   'P 1'
#
loop_
_entity.id
_entity.type
_entity.pdbx_description
1 polymer ?
#
loop_
_entity_poly.entity_id
_entity_poly.type
_entity_poly.pdbx_seq_one_letter_code
_entity_poly.pdbx_strand_id
1 'polypeptide(L)'
;MVVNGAGQVGLWEDIAGRDGRIATLRAFRRNIVYAAPNSALALKRWQDDPAIQAWLIYNIWAIAHPGVAQIVPLEPHDRLYRDCGVGLTMRGTASAAAREFVAFLKGTQGQAIFRHWGWQTAPRE
;
A
#
# COMPACT_ATOMS: atom_id res chain seq x y z
N MET A 1 1.92 10.21 10.19
CA MET A 1 2.97 10.08 9.16
C MET A 1 2.38 9.47 7.90
N VAL A 2 2.93 9.85 6.73
CA VAL A 2 2.54 9.32 5.42
C VAL A 2 3.78 8.82 4.65
N VAL A 3 3.57 8.12 3.54
CA VAL A 3 4.64 7.70 2.62
C VAL A 3 4.44 8.35 1.26
N ASN A 4 5.49 8.97 0.72
CA ASN A 4 5.51 9.63 -0.58
C ASN A 4 6.44 8.90 -1.56
N GLY A 5 6.16 7.62 -1.77
CA GLY A 5 6.93 6.72 -2.64
C GLY A 5 6.39 5.29 -2.56
N ALA A 6 7.07 4.33 -3.19
CA ALA A 6 6.67 2.91 -3.16
C ALA A 6 5.17 2.68 -3.47
N GLY A 7 4.66 3.35 -4.50
CA GLY A 7 3.25 3.26 -4.90
C GLY A 7 2.27 4.02 -4.00
N GLN A 8 2.71 4.96 -3.16
CA GLN A 8 1.86 5.76 -2.26
C GLN A 8 1.89 7.28 -2.54
N VAL A 9 2.56 7.71 -3.60
CA VAL A 9 2.47 9.10 -4.07
C VAL A 9 1.00 9.44 -4.36
N GLY A 10 0.49 10.53 -3.79
CA GLY A 10 -0.91 10.94 -3.89
C GLY A 10 -1.89 10.21 -2.96
N LEU A 11 -1.46 9.17 -2.24
CA LEU A 11 -2.39 8.29 -1.51
C LEU A 11 -3.18 9.02 -0.42
N TRP A 12 -2.51 9.83 0.39
CA TRP A 12 -3.18 10.51 1.49
C TRP A 12 -4.07 11.65 0.98
N GLU A 13 -3.66 12.32 -0.11
CA GLU A 13 -4.46 13.35 -0.78
C GLU A 13 -5.75 12.77 -1.35
N ASP A 14 -5.66 11.63 -2.06
CA ASP A 14 -6.81 10.95 -2.66
C ASP A 14 -7.82 10.48 -1.60
N ILE A 15 -7.33 10.07 -0.43
CA ILE A 15 -8.18 9.66 0.71
C ILE A 15 -8.80 10.89 1.37
N ALA A 16 -7.99 11.86 1.80
CA ALA A 16 -8.45 13.02 2.57
C ALA A 16 -9.25 14.04 1.74
N GLY A 17 -9.09 14.04 0.42
CA GLY A 17 -9.80 14.93 -0.51
C GLY A 17 -11.12 14.35 -1.03
N ARG A 18 -11.44 13.09 -0.72
CA ARG A 18 -12.56 12.35 -1.34
C ARG A 18 -13.93 12.95 -1.08
N ASP A 19 -14.09 13.66 0.03
CA ASP A 19 -15.32 14.36 0.39
C ASP A 19 -15.49 15.73 -0.29
N GLY A 20 -14.51 16.16 -1.11
CA GLY A 20 -14.52 17.46 -1.78
C GLY A 20 -14.29 18.66 -0.87
N ARG A 21 -13.97 18.47 0.42
CA ARG A 21 -13.82 19.55 1.40
C ARG A 21 -12.35 19.89 1.62
N ILE A 22 -11.95 21.08 1.15
CA ILE A 22 -10.58 21.59 1.38
C ILE A 22 -10.22 21.71 2.87
N ALA A 23 -11.22 21.89 3.74
CA ALA A 23 -11.03 21.91 5.18
C ALA A 23 -10.49 20.57 5.72
N THR A 24 -11.00 19.44 5.23
CA THR A 24 -10.54 18.09 5.57
C THR A 24 -9.09 17.89 5.15
N LEU A 25 -8.77 18.21 3.89
CA LEU A 25 -7.41 18.07 3.37
C LEU A 25 -6.40 18.95 4.13
N ARG A 26 -6.77 20.20 4.46
CA ARG A 26 -5.94 21.09 5.29
C ARG A 26 -5.76 20.54 6.70
N ALA A 27 -6.81 20.00 7.32
CA ALA A 27 -6.74 19.42 8.66
C ALA A 27 -5.84 18.19 8.69
N PHE A 28 -6.01 17.27 7.75
CA PHE A 28 -5.17 16.09 7.61
C PHE A 28 -3.70 16.49 7.41
N ARG A 29 -3.41 17.40 6.47
CA ARG A 29 -2.04 17.84 6.16
C ARG A 29 -1.32 18.43 7.36
N ARG A 30 -1.99 19.18 8.24
CA ARG A 30 -1.38 19.76 9.45
C ARG A 30 -0.92 18.70 10.46
N ASN A 31 -1.52 17.50 10.43
CA ASN A 31 -1.15 16.40 11.31
C ASN A 31 -0.05 15.49 10.73
N ILE A 32 0.42 15.76 9.50
CA ILE A 32 1.52 15.02 8.89
C ILE A 32 2.84 15.53 9.46
N VAL A 33 3.35 14.84 10.48
CA VAL A 33 4.64 15.15 11.12
C VAL A 33 5.86 14.67 10.32
N TYR A 34 5.66 13.72 9.40
CA TYR A 34 6.72 13.18 8.55
C TYR A 34 6.11 12.58 7.27
N ALA A 35 6.81 12.77 6.15
CA ALA A 35 6.51 12.17 4.86
C ALA A 35 7.72 11.34 4.41
N ALA A 36 7.63 10.02 4.54
CA ALA A 36 8.73 9.10 4.24
C ALA A 36 8.90 8.94 2.72
N PRO A 37 10.13 8.88 2.18
CA PRO A 37 10.35 8.70 0.74
C PRO A 37 10.05 7.27 0.25
N ASN A 38 9.97 6.29 1.14
CA ASN A 38 9.53 4.93 0.84
C ASN A 38 9.07 4.22 2.11
N SER A 39 8.41 3.06 1.95
CA SER A 39 7.81 2.33 3.06
C SER A 39 8.82 1.74 4.05
N ALA A 40 10.02 1.36 3.60
CA ALA A 40 11.05 0.81 4.48
C ALA A 40 11.60 1.89 5.43
N LEU A 41 11.83 3.10 4.92
CA LEU A 41 12.21 4.24 5.76
C LEU A 41 11.06 4.72 6.66
N ALA A 42 9.82 4.58 6.22
CA ALA A 42 8.65 4.81 7.08
C ALA A 42 8.61 3.80 8.24
N LEU A 43 8.81 2.50 7.99
CA LEU A 43 8.86 1.48 9.04
C LEU A 43 9.93 1.80 10.08
N LYS A 44 11.15 2.12 9.62
CA LYS A 44 12.23 2.54 10.52
C LYS A 44 11.82 3.74 11.36
N ARG A 45 11.28 4.79 10.73
CA ARG A 45 10.86 6.01 11.43
C ARG A 45 9.74 5.74 12.43
N TRP A 46 8.78 4.87 12.10
CA TRP A 46 7.71 4.44 13.01
C TRP A 46 8.26 3.77 14.27
N GLN A 47 9.27 2.89 14.13
CA GLN A 47 9.87 2.18 15.26
C GLN A 47 10.75 3.09 16.12
N ASP A 48 11.45 4.05 15.50
CA ASP A 48 12.40 4.93 16.19
C ASP A 48 11.73 6.12 16.89
N ASP A 49 10.53 6.53 16.47
CA ASP A 49 9.87 7.75 16.94
C ASP A 49 8.50 7.47 17.58
N PRO A 50 8.44 7.32 18.91
CA PRO A 50 7.18 7.05 19.62
C PRO A 50 6.20 8.23 19.59
N ALA A 51 6.62 9.43 19.15
CA ALA A 51 5.70 10.55 19.00
C ALA A 51 4.75 10.38 17.80
N ILE A 52 5.09 9.50 16.84
CA ILE A 52 4.23 9.21 15.68
C ILE A 52 3.12 8.26 16.11
N GLN A 53 1.90 8.78 16.15
CA GLN A 53 0.73 8.02 16.63
C GLN A 53 -0.01 7.27 15.52
N ALA A 54 0.20 7.65 14.25
CA ALA A 54 -0.45 7.02 13.11
C ALA A 54 0.46 7.00 11.88
N TRP A 55 0.39 5.89 11.14
CA TRP A 55 1.08 5.66 9.88
C TRP A 55 0.08 5.22 8.81
N LEU A 56 -0.17 6.08 7.82
CA LEU A 56 -0.98 5.72 6.66
C LEU A 56 -0.14 4.86 5.70
N ILE A 57 -0.53 3.59 5.55
CA ILE A 57 0.20 2.54 4.81
C ILE A 57 -0.76 1.44 4.33
N TYR A 58 -0.33 0.62 3.38
CA TYR A 58 -1.01 -0.63 3.04
C TYR A 58 -0.85 -1.70 4.14
N ASN A 59 -1.94 -2.43 4.41
CA ASN A 59 -2.02 -3.50 5.41
C ASN A 59 -0.93 -4.58 5.30
N ILE A 60 -0.41 -4.81 4.09
CA ILE A 60 0.66 -5.79 3.82
C ILE A 60 1.88 -5.58 4.73
N TRP A 61 2.17 -4.35 5.17
CA TRP A 61 3.29 -4.04 6.06
C TRP A 61 3.05 -4.54 7.48
N ALA A 62 1.85 -4.38 8.03
CA ALA A 62 1.52 -4.90 9.35
C ALA A 62 1.44 -6.44 9.34
N ILE A 63 1.02 -7.04 8.23
CA ILE A 63 1.02 -8.50 8.04
C ILE A 63 2.46 -9.04 7.96
N ALA A 64 3.34 -8.35 7.24
CA ALA A 64 4.76 -8.73 7.11
C ALA A 64 5.58 -8.50 8.38
N HIS A 65 5.11 -7.62 9.28
CA HIS A 65 5.77 -7.31 10.55
C HIS A 65 4.79 -7.47 11.73
N PRO A 66 4.46 -8.72 12.13
CA PRO A 66 3.51 -8.96 13.21
C PRO A 66 3.89 -8.21 14.49
N GLY A 67 2.91 -7.52 15.09
CA GLY A 67 3.11 -6.77 16.34
C GLY A 67 3.69 -5.35 16.17
N VAL A 68 4.01 -4.91 14.94
CA VAL A 68 4.56 -3.56 14.70
C VAL A 68 3.57 -2.43 15.01
N ALA A 69 2.28 -2.67 14.76
CA ALA A 69 1.20 -1.71 14.94
C ALA A 69 -0.16 -2.42 14.92
N GLN A 70 -1.17 -1.79 15.51
CA GLN A 70 -2.56 -2.17 15.32
C GLN A 70 -3.06 -1.66 13.96
N ILE A 71 -3.77 -2.51 13.21
CA ILE A 71 -4.43 -2.11 11.97
C ILE A 71 -5.78 -1.45 12.30
N VAL A 72 -5.96 -0.20 11.89
CA VAL A 72 -7.25 0.51 11.96
C VAL A 72 -7.79 0.65 10.53
N PRO A 73 -8.92 0.00 10.18
CA PRO A 73 -9.47 0.12 8.84
C PRO A 73 -10.05 1.52 8.61
N LEU A 74 -9.86 2.04 7.40
CA LEU A 74 -10.58 3.24 6.95
C LEU A 74 -12.06 2.90 6.72
N GLU A 75 -12.92 3.90 6.91
CA GLU A 75 -14.33 3.84 6.55
C GLU A 75 -14.50 3.45 5.08
N PRO A 76 -15.55 2.69 4.72
CA PRO A 76 -15.74 2.22 3.34
C PRO A 76 -15.71 3.34 2.30
N HIS A 77 -16.27 4.51 2.66
CA HIS A 77 -16.28 5.68 1.78
C HIS A 77 -14.87 6.19 1.47
N ASP A 78 -13.95 6.19 2.43
CA ASP A 78 -12.62 6.79 2.32
C ASP A 78 -11.55 5.78 1.87
N ARG A 79 -11.90 4.49 1.80
CA ARG A 79 -10.96 3.42 1.49
C ARG A 79 -10.53 3.47 0.02
N LEU A 80 -9.21 3.45 -0.17
CA LEU A 80 -8.58 3.38 -1.48
C LEU A 80 -7.83 2.05 -1.65
N TYR A 81 -7.83 1.53 -2.87
CA TYR A 81 -7.10 0.34 -3.26
C TYR A 81 -6.11 0.69 -4.37
N ARG A 82 -4.89 0.16 -4.28
CA ARG A 82 -3.92 0.14 -5.38
C ARG A 82 -3.49 -1.31 -5.61
N ASP A 83 -3.26 -1.66 -6.86
CA ASP A 83 -2.94 -3.03 -7.27
C ASP A 83 -1.44 -3.34 -7.17
N CYS A 84 -1.12 -4.63 -7.27
CA CYS A 84 0.24 -5.10 -7.56
C CYS A 84 0.25 -5.66 -8.99
N GLY A 85 0.57 -4.79 -9.94
CA GLY A 85 0.67 -5.16 -11.35
C GLY A 85 1.97 -5.89 -11.67
N VAL A 86 1.91 -6.81 -12.64
CA VAL A 86 3.08 -7.40 -13.29
C VAL A 86 2.97 -7.22 -14.80
N GLY A 87 4.05 -6.78 -15.43
CA GLY A 87 4.13 -6.56 -16.87
C GLY A 87 5.42 -7.13 -17.46
N LEU A 88 5.35 -7.57 -18.72
CA LEU A 88 6.52 -7.96 -19.47
C LEU A 88 7.09 -6.75 -20.21
N THR A 89 8.41 -6.60 -20.20
CA THR A 89 9.10 -5.70 -21.13
C THR A 89 9.10 -6.31 -22.54
N MET A 90 9.44 -5.52 -23.57
CA MET A 90 9.54 -6.02 -24.95
C MET A 90 10.45 -7.25 -25.07
N ARG A 91 11.59 -7.27 -24.37
CA ARG A 91 12.48 -8.44 -24.29
C ARG A 91 11.86 -9.59 -23.50
N GLY A 92 11.19 -9.27 -22.39
CA GLY A 92 10.46 -10.26 -21.58
C GLY A 92 9.40 -11.01 -22.39
N THR A 93 8.72 -10.33 -23.31
CA THR A 93 7.72 -10.93 -24.21
C THR A 93 8.33 -12.02 -25.10
N ALA A 94 9.62 -11.96 -25.45
CA ALA A 94 10.30 -13.00 -26.22
C ALA A 94 10.78 -14.19 -25.35
N SER A 95 10.94 -13.99 -24.04
CA SER A 95 11.41 -15.02 -23.11
C SER A 95 10.28 -15.95 -22.64
N ALA A 96 10.42 -17.25 -22.90
CA ALA A 96 9.48 -18.27 -22.41
C ALA A 96 9.39 -18.26 -20.88
N ALA A 97 10.53 -18.29 -20.19
CA ALA A 97 10.59 -18.27 -18.72
C ALA A 97 9.90 -17.04 -18.12
N ALA A 98 10.03 -15.87 -18.75
CA ALA A 98 9.36 -14.66 -18.25
C ALA A 98 7.83 -14.75 -18.41
N ARG A 99 7.34 -15.27 -19.55
CA ARG A 99 5.90 -15.51 -19.77
C ARG A 99 5.35 -16.54 -18.79
N GLU A 100 6.08 -17.62 -18.56
CA GLU A 100 5.73 -18.67 -17.60
C GLU A 100 5.67 -18.14 -16.16
N PHE A 101 6.63 -17.30 -15.76
CA PHE A 101 6.62 -16.67 -14.45
C PHE A 101 5.40 -15.76 -14.26
N VAL A 102 5.07 -14.92 -15.25
CA VAL A 102 3.85 -14.10 -15.20
C VAL A 102 2.58 -14.95 -15.14
N ALA A 103 2.54 -16.07 -15.86
CA ALA A 103 1.43 -17.01 -15.79
C ALA A 103 1.31 -17.66 -14.40
N PHE A 104 2.44 -18.05 -13.79
CA PHE A 104 2.50 -18.57 -12.42
C PHE A 104 1.97 -17.56 -11.40
N LEU A 105 2.41 -16.30 -11.46
CA LEU A 105 1.95 -15.24 -10.55
C LEU A 105 0.43 -15.04 -10.61
N LYS A 106 -0.16 -15.17 -11.81
CA LYS A 106 -1.61 -15.06 -12.02
C LYS A 106 -2.39 -16.35 -11.68
N GLY A 107 -1.70 -17.48 -11.61
CA GLY A 107 -2.28 -18.78 -11.30
C GLY A 107 -2.67 -18.95 -9.83
N THR A 108 -3.28 -20.09 -9.51
CA THR A 108 -3.80 -20.40 -8.16
C THR A 108 -2.73 -20.36 -7.08
N GLN A 109 -1.52 -20.86 -7.38
CA GLN A 109 -0.38 -20.85 -6.48
C GLN A 109 0.11 -19.42 -6.19
N GLY A 110 0.29 -18.60 -7.24
CA GLY A 110 0.64 -17.19 -7.08
C GLY A 110 -0.40 -16.45 -6.23
N GLN A 111 -1.68 -16.59 -6.55
CA GLN A 111 -2.76 -15.98 -5.77
C GLN A 111 -2.77 -16.43 -4.30
N ALA A 112 -2.43 -17.69 -4.00
CA ALA A 112 -2.34 -18.16 -2.62
C ALA A 112 -1.23 -17.45 -1.84
N ILE A 113 -0.06 -17.24 -2.46
CA ILE A 113 1.06 -16.50 -1.87
C ILE A 113 0.66 -15.04 -1.61
N PHE A 114 0.04 -14.38 -2.59
CA PHE A 114 -0.40 -12.99 -2.44
C PHE A 114 -1.46 -12.84 -1.33
N ARG A 115 -2.44 -13.74 -1.25
CA ARG A 115 -3.43 -13.75 -0.16
C ARG A 115 -2.80 -13.89 1.21
N HIS A 116 -1.80 -14.77 1.35
CA HIS A 116 -1.08 -14.94 2.61
C HIS A 116 -0.47 -13.61 3.10
N TRP A 117 0.03 -12.78 2.19
CA TRP A 117 0.60 -11.46 2.49
C TRP A 117 -0.43 -10.31 2.49
N GLY A 118 -1.72 -10.61 2.51
CA GLY A 118 -2.78 -9.61 2.69
C GLY A 118 -3.32 -8.96 1.42
N TRP A 119 -2.95 -9.47 0.25
CA TRP A 119 -3.51 -9.02 -1.02
C TRP A 119 -4.87 -9.65 -1.29
N GLN A 120 -5.77 -8.88 -1.91
CA GLN A 120 -7.04 -9.39 -2.40
C GLN A 120 -6.82 -9.94 -3.81
N THR A 121 -7.19 -11.21 -4.04
CA THR A 121 -7.01 -11.89 -5.34
C THR A 121 -8.32 -12.37 -5.95
N ALA A 122 -9.45 -12.18 -5.27
CA ALA A 122 -10.79 -12.38 -5.82
C ALA A 122 -11.44 -11.01 -6.10
N PRO A 123 -12.25 -10.86 -7.15
CA PRO A 123 -13.12 -9.71 -7.29
C PRO A 123 -14.02 -9.59 -6.05
N ARG A 124 -14.22 -8.38 -5.53
CA ARG A 124 -15.29 -8.18 -4.55
C ARG A 124 -16.62 -8.20 -5.28
N GLU A 125 -17.59 -8.94 -4.73
CA GLU A 125 -19.02 -8.81 -5.02
C GLU A 125 -19.54 -7.43 -4.61
#